data_AF-A0A1F3EXW5-F1
#
_entry.id   AF-A0A1F3EXW5-F1
#
_cell.length_a   1.000
_cell.length_b   1.000
_cell.length_c   1.000
_cell.angle_alpha   90.00
_cell.angle_beta   90.00
_cell.angle_gamma   90.00
#
_symmetry.space_group_name_H-M   'P 1'
#
loop_
_entity.id
_entity.type
_entity.pdbx_description
1 polymer ?
#
loop_
_entity_poly.entity_id
_entity_poly.type
_entity_poly.pdbx_seq_one_letter_code
_entity_poly.pdbx_strand_id
1 'polypeptide(L)'
;MFSPKDNQYSINDIWQLSDGDFITITNRQVDLPSWFELHPLEVSGPLVHWMMKKLDSGYQPSEIVDVPNVWRAFTGDRVVWVGKQRPGLEFDNGILSVFTFGENVAIIGEPFTDFEGLPAFGGFNQEQSKENIALVRKGWNTILSLETPRSVNAGSNWTLG
;
A
#
# COMPACT_ATOMS: atom_id res chain seq x y z
N MET A 1 25.98 26.87 10.41
CA MET A 1 25.02 26.23 11.34
C MET A 1 23.64 26.36 10.70
N PHE A 2 23.28 25.41 9.84
CA PHE A 2 21.95 25.39 9.21
C PHE A 2 21.03 24.63 10.15
N SER A 3 20.11 25.35 10.80
CA SER A 3 19.00 24.72 11.51
C SER A 3 18.11 24.06 10.44
N PRO A 4 17.83 22.74 10.51
CA PRO A 4 16.81 22.15 9.67
C PRO A 4 15.50 22.83 10.06
N LYS A 5 14.93 23.62 9.15
CA LYS A 5 13.54 24.04 9.26
C LYS A 5 12.72 22.75 9.30
N ASP A 6 11.95 22.62 10.36
CA ASP A 6 10.86 21.69 10.61
C ASP A 6 10.78 20.47 9.68
N ASN A 7 10.95 19.30 10.30
CA ASN A 7 10.55 17.95 9.92
C ASN A 7 9.21 17.83 9.16
N GLN A 8 9.06 18.45 8.00
CA GLN A 8 8.06 18.11 7.00
C GLN A 8 8.54 16.84 6.34
N TYR A 9 8.35 15.73 7.05
CA TYR A 9 8.39 14.41 6.47
C TYR A 9 7.32 14.39 5.36
N SER A 10 7.72 14.29 4.10
CA SER A 10 6.80 13.89 3.02
C SER A 10 6.52 12.40 3.19
N ILE A 11 5.70 12.06 4.19
CA ILE A 11 5.17 10.71 4.29
C ILE A 11 4.14 10.64 3.18
N ASN A 12 4.48 9.95 2.09
CA ASN A 12 3.66 10.08 0.89
C ASN A 12 2.28 9.48 1.08
N ASP A 13 2.07 8.42 1.87
CA ASP A 13 0.75 7.78 1.89
C ASP A 13 0.45 7.16 3.27
N ILE A 14 -0.26 7.89 4.14
CA ILE A 14 -0.75 7.36 5.43
C ILE A 14 -2.25 7.22 5.36
N TRP A 15 -2.76 6.01 5.61
CA TRP A 15 -4.20 5.82 5.70
C TRP A 15 -4.70 5.67 7.11
N GLN A 16 -5.80 6.37 7.39
CA GLN A 16 -6.61 6.13 8.56
C GLN A 16 -7.86 5.37 8.13
N LEU A 17 -8.04 4.17 8.71
CA LEU A 17 -9.25 3.38 8.53
C LEU A 17 -10.29 3.82 9.56
N SER A 18 -11.44 4.29 9.08
CA SER A 18 -12.61 4.50 9.92
C SER A 18 -13.31 3.17 10.21
N ASP A 19 -14.19 3.15 11.21
CA ASP A 19 -14.97 1.96 11.51
C ASP A 19 -15.83 1.56 10.30
N GLY A 20 -15.66 0.31 9.84
CA GLY A 20 -16.32 -0.23 8.65
C GLY A 20 -15.49 -0.15 7.37
N ASP A 21 -14.49 0.72 7.29
CA ASP A 21 -13.60 0.79 6.13
C ASP A 21 -12.75 -0.47 6.05
N PHE A 22 -12.42 -0.89 4.83
CA PHE A 22 -11.51 -2.00 4.61
C PHE A 22 -10.53 -1.72 3.48
N ILE A 23 -9.43 -2.47 3.51
CA ILE A 23 -8.40 -2.46 2.47
C ILE A 23 -8.36 -3.84 1.83
N THR A 24 -8.40 -3.85 0.51
CA THR A 24 -8.11 -5.02 -0.30
C THR A 24 -6.66 -4.91 -0.81
N ILE A 25 -5.79 -5.82 -0.37
CA ILE A 25 -4.42 -5.96 -0.89
C ILE A 25 -4.40 -7.21 -1.78
N THR A 26 -4.18 -7.06 -3.08
CA THR A 26 -4.36 -8.17 -4.01
C THR A 26 -3.48 -8.12 -5.25
N ASN A 27 -3.08 -9.31 -5.70
CA ASN A 27 -2.51 -9.60 -7.03
C ASN A 27 -3.44 -10.55 -7.83
N ARG A 28 -4.74 -10.60 -7.52
CA ARG A 28 -5.71 -11.48 -8.17
C ARG A 28 -6.78 -10.67 -8.86
N GLN A 29 -7.07 -11.01 -10.10
CA GLN A 29 -8.07 -10.31 -10.91
C GLN A 29 -9.46 -10.34 -10.26
N VAL A 30 -9.81 -11.47 -9.63
CA VAL A 30 -11.14 -11.69 -9.03
C VAL A 30 -11.43 -10.82 -7.81
N ASP A 31 -10.41 -10.26 -7.19
CA ASP A 31 -10.55 -9.37 -6.02
C ASP A 31 -10.65 -7.90 -6.44
N LEU A 32 -10.39 -7.58 -7.71
CA LEU A 32 -10.43 -6.20 -8.17
C LEU A 32 -11.88 -5.73 -8.29
N PRO A 33 -12.19 -4.50 -7.83
CA PRO A 33 -13.49 -3.90 -8.06
C PRO A 33 -13.82 -3.85 -9.55
N SER A 34 -15.10 -3.97 -9.91
CA SER A 34 -15.53 -4.01 -11.32
C SER A 34 -15.22 -2.73 -12.11
N TRP A 35 -15.02 -1.61 -11.40
CA TRP A 35 -14.64 -0.31 -11.99
C TRP A 35 -13.13 -0.14 -12.15
N PHE A 36 -12.32 -0.98 -11.50
CA PHE A 36 -10.87 -0.87 -11.47
C PHE A 36 -10.22 -1.81 -12.48
N GLU A 37 -9.23 -1.29 -13.20
CA GLU A 37 -8.50 -2.04 -14.21
C GLU A 37 -7.01 -1.79 -14.03
N LEU A 38 -6.23 -2.88 -13.94
CA LEU A 38 -4.78 -2.79 -13.88
C LEU A 38 -4.21 -2.37 -15.23
N HIS A 39 -3.27 -1.45 -15.20
CA HIS A 39 -2.43 -1.10 -16.33
C HIS A 39 -1.37 -2.20 -16.57
N PRO A 40 -0.91 -2.44 -17.82
CA PRO A 40 0.12 -3.43 -18.08
C PRO A 40 1.45 -3.23 -17.35
N LEU A 41 1.74 -2.02 -16.88
CA LEU A 41 2.94 -1.74 -16.07
C LEU A 41 2.76 -2.10 -14.58
N GLU A 42 1.54 -2.38 -14.14
CA GLU A 42 1.19 -2.67 -12.74
C GLU A 42 1.05 -4.18 -12.49
N VAL A 43 0.87 -4.98 -13.55
CA VAL A 43 0.71 -6.43 -13.42
C VAL A 43 2.05 -7.11 -13.13
N SER A 44 2.01 -8.15 -12.30
CA SER A 44 3.15 -9.03 -12.05
C SER A 44 2.67 -10.47 -11.79
N GLY A 45 3.62 -11.40 -11.74
CA GLY A 45 3.32 -12.80 -11.45
C GLY A 45 2.26 -13.39 -12.40
N PRO A 46 1.27 -14.14 -11.89
CA PRO A 46 0.22 -14.77 -12.70
C PRO A 46 -0.64 -13.80 -13.52
N LEU A 47 -0.79 -12.53 -13.10
CA LEU A 47 -1.60 -11.54 -13.81
C LEU A 47 -1.01 -11.13 -15.17
N VAL A 48 0.30 -11.33 -15.37
CA VAL A 48 0.96 -11.02 -16.65
C VAL A 48 0.30 -11.83 -17.78
N HIS A 49 0.04 -13.11 -17.58
CA HIS A 49 -0.57 -13.96 -18.60
C HIS A 49 -2.01 -13.54 -18.95
N TRP A 50 -2.77 -13.06 -17.97
CA TRP A 50 -4.09 -12.51 -18.20
C TRP A 50 -4.01 -11.22 -19.02
N MET A 51 -3.13 -10.29 -18.64
CA MET A 51 -2.96 -9.02 -19.34
C MET A 51 -2.47 -9.23 -20.78
N MET A 52 -1.54 -10.16 -21.01
CA MET A 52 -1.08 -10.51 -22.36
C MET A 52 -2.24 -10.96 -23.26
N LYS A 53 -3.06 -11.91 -22.80
CA LYS A 53 -4.24 -12.37 -23.56
C LYS A 53 -5.19 -11.23 -23.89
N LYS A 54 -5.35 -10.29 -22.96
CA LYS A 54 -6.21 -9.13 -23.12
C LYS A 54 -5.66 -8.19 -24.20
N LEU A 55 -4.36 -7.86 -24.15
CA LEU A 55 -3.68 -7.07 -25.18
C LEU A 55 -3.76 -7.74 -26.57
N ASP A 56 -3.54 -9.06 -26.64
CA ASP A 56 -3.63 -9.84 -27.88
C ASP A 56 -5.05 -9.82 -28.48
N SER A 57 -6.08 -9.65 -27.65
CA SER A 57 -7.47 -9.48 -28.09
C SER A 57 -7.81 -8.09 -28.61
N GLY A 58 -6.83 -7.18 -28.64
CA GLY A 58 -6.98 -5.82 -29.14
C GLY A 58 -7.29 -4.77 -28.08
N TYR A 59 -7.26 -5.13 -26.79
CA TYR A 59 -7.39 -4.16 -25.70
C TYR A 59 -6.32 -3.07 -25.82
N GLN A 60 -6.77 -1.82 -25.72
CA GLN A 60 -5.90 -0.66 -25.68
C GLN A 60 -5.90 -0.14 -24.23
N PRO A 61 -4.77 -0.24 -23.51
CA PRO A 61 -4.67 0.27 -22.15
C PRO A 61 -5.03 1.75 -22.07
N SER A 62 -5.85 2.11 -21.08
CA SER A 62 -6.04 3.49 -20.68
C SER A 62 -4.85 3.97 -19.84
N GLU A 63 -4.87 5.24 -19.45
CA GLU A 63 -3.98 5.74 -18.40
C GLU A 63 -4.15 4.95 -17.09
N ILE A 64 -3.10 4.95 -16.28
CA ILE A 64 -3.12 4.40 -14.92
C ILE A 64 -4.20 5.15 -14.11
N VAL A 65 -5.05 4.39 -13.41
CA VAL A 65 -6.12 4.95 -12.57
C VAL A 65 -5.53 5.63 -11.33
N ASP A 66 -5.22 6.91 -11.40
CA ASP A 66 -4.66 7.67 -10.28
C ASP A 66 -5.77 8.29 -9.42
N VAL A 67 -6.08 7.65 -8.29
CA VAL A 67 -7.13 8.08 -7.36
C VAL A 67 -6.67 7.96 -5.91
N PRO A 68 -7.17 8.82 -4.98
CA PRO A 68 -6.69 8.87 -3.60
C PRO A 68 -7.02 7.64 -2.74
N ASN A 69 -7.59 6.57 -3.29
CA ASN A 69 -7.89 5.34 -2.56
C ASN A 69 -7.23 4.10 -3.18
N VAL A 70 -6.34 4.28 -4.17
CA VAL A 70 -5.66 3.19 -4.86
C VAL A 70 -4.14 3.40 -4.86
N TRP A 71 -3.42 2.41 -4.35
CA TRP A 71 -1.96 2.38 -4.32
C TRP A 71 -1.38 1.14 -4.95
N ARG A 72 -0.14 1.31 -5.40
CA ARG A 72 0.64 0.30 -6.10
C ARG A 72 1.86 0.05 -5.25
N ALA A 73 1.89 -1.10 -4.61
CA ALA A 73 3.10 -1.56 -3.99
C ALA A 73 3.80 -2.47 -4.99
N PHE A 74 5.00 -2.07 -5.39
CA PHE A 74 5.87 -2.85 -6.25
C PHE A 74 6.62 -3.90 -5.45
N THR A 75 7.22 -4.87 -6.14
CA THR A 75 8.14 -5.82 -5.50
C THR A 75 9.19 -5.07 -4.67
N GLY A 76 9.28 -5.44 -3.39
CA GLY A 76 10.17 -4.84 -2.41
C GLY A 76 9.53 -3.74 -1.56
N ASP A 77 8.37 -3.23 -1.94
CA ASP A 77 7.66 -2.27 -1.10
C ASP A 77 7.14 -2.93 0.18
N ARG A 78 6.85 -2.08 1.17
CA ARG A 78 6.35 -2.49 2.47
C ARG A 78 5.18 -1.64 2.91
N VAL A 79 4.21 -2.30 3.56
CA VAL A 79 3.13 -1.64 4.29
C VAL A 79 3.25 -2.00 5.75
N VAL A 80 3.17 -1.00 6.61
CA VAL A 80 3.10 -1.19 8.05
C VAL A 80 1.69 -0.88 8.54
N TRP A 81 1.10 -1.83 9.24
CA TRP A 81 -0.17 -1.62 9.91
C TRP A 81 0.10 -1.26 11.36
N VAL A 82 -0.27 -0.03 11.74
CA VAL A 82 -0.15 0.47 13.11
C VAL A 82 -1.52 0.63 13.76
N GLY A 83 -1.59 0.50 15.08
CA GLY A 83 -2.83 0.70 15.81
C GLY A 83 -2.78 0.20 17.25
N LYS A 84 -3.95 0.12 17.89
CA LYS A 84 -4.12 -0.51 19.21
C LYS A 84 -4.12 -2.03 19.05
N GLN A 85 -3.71 -2.74 20.11
CA GLN A 85 -3.78 -4.19 20.17
C GLN A 85 -5.19 -4.70 19.83
N ARG A 86 -5.26 -5.75 19.01
CA ARG A 86 -6.52 -6.41 18.62
C ARG A 86 -6.46 -7.90 18.98
N PRO A 87 -7.58 -8.52 19.39
CA PRO A 87 -7.62 -9.95 19.66
C PRO A 87 -7.14 -10.77 18.45
N GLY A 88 -6.25 -11.74 18.69
CA GLY A 88 -5.76 -12.65 17.65
C GLY A 88 -4.67 -12.10 16.74
N LEU A 89 -4.19 -10.86 16.95
CA LEU A 89 -3.04 -10.32 16.24
C LEU A 89 -1.82 -10.23 17.15
N GLU A 90 -0.65 -10.56 16.60
CA GLU A 90 0.62 -10.18 17.22
C GLU A 90 0.69 -8.65 17.32
N PHE A 91 1.19 -8.17 18.45
CA PHE A 91 1.21 -6.74 18.74
C PHE A 91 2.56 -6.37 19.35
N ASP A 92 3.38 -5.67 18.58
CA ASP A 92 4.60 -5.05 19.07
C ASP A 92 4.36 -3.55 19.26
N ASN A 93 3.85 -3.21 20.45
CA ASN A 93 3.80 -1.85 20.99
C ASN A 93 3.36 -0.79 19.94
N GLY A 94 2.25 -1.06 19.26
CA GLY A 94 1.69 -0.17 18.23
C GLY A 94 1.80 -0.69 16.79
N ILE A 95 2.63 -1.71 16.54
CA ILE A 95 2.73 -2.39 15.24
C ILE A 95 1.86 -3.64 15.28
N LEU A 96 0.91 -3.72 14.35
CA LEU A 96 0.01 -4.86 14.18
C LEU A 96 0.53 -5.83 13.13
N SER A 97 1.13 -5.32 12.05
CA SER A 97 1.74 -6.16 11.02
C SER A 97 2.69 -5.36 10.13
N VAL A 98 3.61 -6.07 9.48
CA VAL A 98 4.43 -5.55 8.38
C VAL A 98 4.30 -6.48 7.19
N PHE A 99 3.77 -5.96 6.09
CA PHE A 99 3.65 -6.66 4.82
C PHE A 99 4.85 -6.30 3.95
N THR A 100 5.53 -7.30 3.40
CA THR A 100 6.59 -7.12 2.39
C THR A 100 6.13 -7.80 1.10
N PHE A 101 6.18 -7.08 -0.01
CA PHE A 101 5.64 -7.57 -1.26
C PHE A 101 6.74 -8.19 -2.14
N GLY A 102 6.55 -9.45 -2.53
CA GLY A 102 7.43 -10.13 -3.50
C GLY A 102 7.01 -9.92 -4.96
N GLU A 103 5.78 -9.45 -5.16
CA GLU A 103 5.14 -9.18 -6.44
C GLU A 103 4.43 -7.82 -6.35
N ASN A 104 4.16 -7.20 -7.49
CA ASN A 104 3.32 -6.00 -7.53
C ASN A 104 1.90 -6.35 -7.06
N VAL A 105 1.38 -5.54 -6.15
CA VAL A 105 0.00 -5.65 -5.64
C VAL A 105 -0.73 -4.32 -5.80
N ALA A 106 -2.03 -4.42 -6.03
CA ALA A 106 -2.93 -3.29 -5.86
C ALA A 106 -3.38 -3.25 -4.40
N ILE A 107 -3.39 -2.04 -3.84
CA ILE A 107 -3.92 -1.76 -2.51
C ILE A 107 -5.09 -0.79 -2.69
N ILE A 108 -6.29 -1.26 -2.42
CA ILE A 108 -7.53 -0.54 -2.70
C ILE A 108 -8.25 -0.31 -1.39
N GLY A 109 -8.47 0.95 -1.06
CA GLY A 109 -9.29 1.37 0.06
C GLY A 109 -10.74 1.53 -0.35
N GLU A 110 -11.64 0.89 0.40
CA GLU A 110 -13.07 0.96 0.17
C GLU A 110 -13.73 1.56 1.42
N PRO A 111 -14.29 2.78 1.31
CA PRO A 111 -15.01 3.39 2.43
C PRO A 111 -16.32 2.64 2.67
N PHE A 112 -16.72 2.54 3.93
CA PHE A 112 -17.99 1.89 4.28
C PHE A 112 -19.24 2.68 3.84
N THR A 113 -19.12 3.99 3.68
CA THR A 113 -20.22 4.89 3.31
C THR A 113 -19.99 5.53 1.95
N ASP A 114 -20.98 5.41 1.05
CA ASP A 114 -21.02 6.15 -0.21
C ASP A 114 -21.04 7.66 0.07
N PHE A 115 -19.94 8.35 -0.22
CA PHE A 115 -19.86 9.80 -0.12
C PHE A 115 -19.98 10.42 -1.52
N GLU A 116 -21.03 11.19 -1.76
CA GLU A 116 -21.19 12.06 -2.95
C GLU A 116 -20.22 13.28 -2.94
N GLY A 117 -19.18 13.27 -2.12
CA GLY A 117 -18.18 14.32 -2.06
C GLY A 117 -16.93 13.87 -1.30
N LEU A 118 -15.76 14.16 -1.85
CA LEU A 118 -14.45 13.94 -1.21
C LEU A 118 -14.36 14.65 0.16
N PRO A 119 -13.64 14.08 1.15
CA PRO A 119 -12.35 13.46 0.87
C PRO A 119 -12.15 12.03 1.38
N ALA A 120 -11.44 11.30 0.52
CA ALA A 120 -10.24 10.57 0.86
C ALA A 120 -10.41 9.46 1.90
N PHE A 121 -10.63 8.24 1.39
CA PHE A 121 -9.98 7.09 2.02
C PHE A 121 -8.50 7.45 2.19
N GLY A 122 -8.00 7.37 3.42
CA GLY A 122 -6.57 7.47 3.66
C GLY A 122 -5.94 8.87 3.66
N GLY A 123 -6.70 9.92 4.00
CA GLY A 123 -6.12 11.22 4.36
C GLY A 123 -6.29 11.51 5.84
N PHE A 124 -5.35 12.22 6.46
CA PHE A 124 -5.63 12.88 7.74
C PHE A 124 -6.59 14.04 7.50
N ASN A 125 -7.89 13.73 7.53
CA ASN A 125 -8.94 14.72 7.32
C ASN A 125 -9.12 15.67 8.52
N GLN A 126 -8.33 15.48 9.58
CA GLN A 126 -8.38 16.21 10.85
C GLN A 126 -6.98 16.27 11.49
N GLU A 127 -6.80 17.24 12.40
CA GLU A 127 -5.58 17.31 13.22
C GLU A 127 -5.38 16.02 14.01
N GLN A 128 -4.19 15.43 13.92
CA GLN A 128 -3.89 14.15 14.52
C GLN A 128 -3.44 14.30 15.97
N SER A 129 -3.91 13.39 16.83
CA SER A 129 -3.44 13.33 18.20
C SER A 129 -1.93 13.02 18.24
N LYS A 130 -1.27 13.44 19.33
CA LYS A 130 0.15 13.16 19.54
C LYS A 130 0.44 11.65 19.55
N GLU A 131 -0.51 10.87 20.03
CA GLU A 131 -0.44 9.41 20.08
C GLU A 131 -0.48 8.81 18.66
N ASN A 132 -1.36 9.28 17.78
CA ASN A 132 -1.44 8.82 16.39
C ASN A 132 -0.15 9.16 15.62
N ILE A 133 0.36 10.38 15.80
CA ILE A 133 1.63 10.81 15.19
C ILE A 133 2.79 9.93 15.68
N ALA A 134 2.82 9.61 16.98
CA ALA A 134 3.84 8.72 17.53
C ALA A 134 3.75 7.29 16.96
N LEU A 135 2.54 6.75 16.80
CA LEU A 135 2.31 5.43 16.19
C LEU A 135 2.79 5.36 14.75
N VAL A 136 2.43 6.35 13.92
CA VAL A 136 2.88 6.42 12.53
C VAL A 136 4.40 6.54 12.45
N ARG A 137 5.01 7.40 13.26
CA ARG A 137 6.48 7.51 13.34
C ARG A 137 7.12 6.19 13.76
N LYS A 138 6.49 5.45 14.68
CA LYS A 138 6.97 4.13 15.06
C LYS A 138 6.95 3.18 13.86
N GLY A 139 5.81 3.08 13.15
CA GLY A 139 5.70 2.23 11.96
C GLY A 139 6.72 2.58 10.88
N TRP A 140 6.91 3.88 10.63
CA TRP A 140 7.94 4.37 9.73
C TRP A 140 9.35 3.93 10.14
N ASN A 141 9.72 4.15 11.40
CA ASN A 141 11.03 3.73 11.93
C ASN A 141 11.21 2.21 11.88
N THR A 142 10.14 1.44 12.11
CA THR A 142 10.16 -0.02 11.94
C THR A 142 10.51 -0.37 10.51
N ILE A 143 9.83 0.19 9.50
CA ILE A 143 10.15 -0.05 8.08
C ILE A 143 11.60 0.33 7.77
N LEU A 144 12.08 1.49 8.25
CA LEU A 144 13.46 1.94 8.03
C LEU A 144 14.50 1.03 8.69
N SER A 145 14.17 0.42 9.83
CA SER A 145 15.06 -0.52 10.52
C SER A 145 15.14 -1.88 9.83
N LEU A 146 14.12 -2.22 9.04
CA LEU A 146 14.15 -3.39 8.19
C LEU A 146 15.04 -3.04 7.00
N GLU A 147 16.18 -3.72 6.88
CA GLU A 147 17.08 -3.65 5.71
C GLU A 147 16.31 -3.87 4.41
N THR A 148 16.91 -3.62 3.24
CA THR A 148 16.29 -3.88 1.93
C THR A 148 15.66 -5.29 1.89
N PRO A 149 14.43 -5.44 1.35
CA PRO A 149 13.78 -6.74 1.26
C PRO A 149 14.73 -7.77 0.68
N ARG A 150 15.06 -8.80 1.47
CA ARG A 150 15.91 -9.91 1.03
C ARG A 150 15.11 -10.87 0.15
N SER A 151 14.69 -10.42 -1.03
CA SER A 151 14.42 -11.31 -2.16
C SER A 151 14.06 -10.58 -3.46
N VAL A 152 14.93 -10.74 -4.46
CA VAL A 152 14.55 -10.65 -5.87
C VAL A 152 14.88 -12.00 -6.49
N ASN A 153 13.86 -12.77 -6.88
CA ASN A 153 14.06 -13.99 -7.65
C ASN A 153 13.26 -13.90 -8.96
N ALA A 154 13.96 -13.57 -10.03
CA ALA A 154 13.50 -13.84 -11.39
C ALA A 154 14.56 -14.53 -12.27
N GLY A 155 15.76 -14.82 -11.74
CA GLY A 155 16.84 -15.41 -12.53
C GLY A 155 18.11 -15.62 -11.72
N SER A 156 18.21 -16.78 -11.07
CA SER A 156 19.42 -17.57 -10.78
C SER A 156 20.78 -16.89 -10.52
N ASN A 157 20.86 -15.73 -9.87
CA ASN A 157 22.07 -15.26 -9.18
C ASN A 157 21.70 -14.33 -8.04
N TRP A 158 21.70 -14.90 -6.84
CA TRP A 158 21.56 -14.17 -5.58
C TRP A 158 22.94 -13.76 -5.09
N THR A 159 23.10 -12.51 -4.65
CA THR A 159 24.27 -12.08 -3.87
C THR A 159 23.82 -11.50 -2.53
N LEU A 160 24.49 -11.95 -1.45
CA LEU A 160 24.30 -11.50 -0.07
C LEU A 160 25.16 -10.26 0.22
N GLY A 161 24.61 -9.35 1.02
CA GLY A 161 25.26 -8.21 1.65
C GLY A 161 24.27 -7.44 2.49
#